data_AF-A0A1G7QRH2-F1
#
_entry.id   AF-A0A1G7QRH2-F1
#
_cell.length_a   1.000
_cell.length_b   1.000
_cell.length_c   1.000
_cell.angle_alpha   90.00
_cell.angle_beta   90.00
_cell.angle_gamma   90.00
#
_symmetry.space_group_name_H-M   'P 1'
#
loop_
_entity.id
_entity.type
_entity.pdbx_description
1 polymer ?
#
loop_
_entity_poly.entity_id
_entity_poly.type
_entity_poly.pdbx_seq_one_letter_code
_entity_poly.pdbx_strand_id
1 'polypeptide(L)'
;MNTICPKGTADAAAERLPRTWARAQARRWPTGRPGRPGGLALDLPDRFLDDAFAPGAVVRFEDVDFPSVLSHEPTRRFLREIGLPEREYGFELDTEIPLPTLTEHAEYEELLAGQACEPRRLPRAADRLIRLGSVLPGTDLLLDGPTGEVLCWRAPDPTPHPLTADLSTLTVTLWLLHRERRTAALRG
;
A
#
# COMPACT_ATOMS: atom_id res chain seq x y z
N MET A 1 9.32 17.88 39.54
CA MET A 1 10.13 18.65 38.56
C MET A 1 11.07 17.67 37.87
N ASN A 2 10.98 17.62 36.54
CA ASN A 2 11.81 16.93 35.54
C ASN A 2 12.04 15.41 35.64
N THR A 3 11.36 14.68 34.74
CA THR A 3 11.87 13.46 34.13
C THR A 3 12.06 13.73 32.64
N ILE A 4 13.29 13.57 32.19
CA ILE A 4 13.76 13.72 30.81
C ILE A 4 13.38 12.44 30.06
N CYS A 5 12.50 12.54 29.06
CA CYS A 5 12.33 11.48 28.06
C CYS A 5 13.50 11.53 27.08
N PRO A 6 14.17 10.41 26.76
CA PRO A 6 15.16 10.38 25.70
C PRO A 6 14.45 10.54 24.37
N LYS A 7 14.74 11.63 23.66
CA LYS A 7 14.34 11.88 22.29
C LYS A 7 15.02 10.82 21.42
N GLY A 8 14.25 9.82 20.99
CA GLY A 8 14.70 8.78 20.07
C GLY A 8 15.29 9.41 18.81
N THR A 9 16.56 9.10 18.54
CA THR A 9 17.31 9.46 17.35
C THR A 9 16.84 8.67 16.14
N ALA A 10 15.61 8.94 15.69
CA ALA A 10 15.08 8.46 14.40
C ALA A 10 14.67 9.61 13.45
N ASP A 11 14.98 10.85 13.81
CA ASP A 11 14.44 12.05 13.14
C ASP A 11 15.43 12.75 12.19
N ALA A 12 16.68 12.29 12.07
CA ALA A 12 17.70 13.04 11.34
C ALA A 12 17.87 12.66 9.85
N ALA A 13 17.19 11.61 9.35
CA ALA A 13 17.30 11.17 7.95
C ALA A 13 16.00 11.31 7.14
N ALA A 14 14.85 11.51 7.80
CA ALA A 14 13.56 11.71 7.13
C ALA A 14 13.39 13.14 6.57
N GLU A 15 14.21 14.09 7.02
CA GLU A 15 14.02 15.53 6.78
C GLU A 15 14.84 16.11 5.61
N ARG A 16 15.03 15.34 4.54
CA ARG A 16 15.65 15.85 3.29
C ARG A 16 14.95 15.39 2.02
N LEU A 17 13.63 15.42 1.99
CA LEU A 17 12.88 15.35 0.73
C LEU A 17 12.00 16.60 0.58
N PRO A 18 12.32 17.51 -0.36
CA PRO A 18 11.59 18.77 -0.51
C PRO A 18 10.12 18.49 -0.87
N ARG A 19 9.21 19.21 -0.19
CA ARG A 19 7.74 19.09 -0.25
C ARG A 19 7.11 19.11 -1.67
N THR A 20 7.89 19.42 -2.70
CA THR A 20 7.49 19.40 -4.11
C THR A 20 7.62 18.03 -4.77
N TRP A 21 8.28 17.06 -4.14
CA TRP A 21 8.59 15.77 -4.75
C TRP A 21 7.40 14.80 -4.86
N ALA A 22 6.45 14.86 -3.91
CA ALA A 22 5.22 14.05 -3.94
C ALA A 22 4.38 14.34 -5.19
N ARG A 23 4.43 15.57 -5.72
CA ARG A 23 3.77 15.97 -6.99
C ARG A 23 4.57 15.57 -8.23
N ALA A 24 5.87 15.30 -8.09
CA ALA A 24 6.75 14.98 -9.22
C ALA A 24 6.73 13.47 -9.55
N GLN A 25 6.52 12.59 -8.57
CA GLN A 25 6.51 11.14 -8.80
C GLN A 25 5.13 10.55 -9.11
N ALA A 26 4.05 11.23 -8.75
CA ALA A 26 2.71 10.90 -9.28
C ALA A 26 2.67 10.94 -10.84
N ARG A 27 3.60 11.66 -11.49
CA ARG A 27 3.74 11.71 -12.96
C ARG A 27 4.47 10.50 -13.56
N ARG A 28 5.15 9.68 -12.76
CA ARG A 28 5.90 8.51 -13.24
C ARG A 28 5.12 7.21 -13.07
N TRP A 29 3.89 7.31 -12.58
CA TRP A 29 3.00 6.20 -12.45
C TRP A 29 2.02 6.19 -13.62
N PRO A 30 1.81 5.08 -14.33
CA PRO A 30 0.76 5.03 -15.34
C PRO A 30 -0.58 5.21 -14.63
N THR A 31 -1.18 6.39 -14.76
CA THR A 31 -2.57 6.64 -14.37
C THR A 31 -3.43 5.72 -15.24
N GLY A 32 -3.76 4.54 -14.70
CA GLY A 32 -4.56 3.54 -15.37
C GLY A 32 -5.98 4.08 -15.58
N ARG A 33 -6.49 3.92 -16.80
CA ARG A 33 -7.93 3.97 -17.05
C ARG A 33 -8.59 2.88 -16.18
N PRO A 34 -9.74 3.12 -15.53
CA PRO A 34 -10.39 2.07 -14.73
C PRO A 34 -10.52 0.80 -15.57
N GLY A 35 -10.20 -0.34 -14.94
CA GLY A 35 -10.37 -1.66 -15.54
C GLY A 35 -11.77 -1.82 -16.14
N ARG A 36 -11.93 -2.80 -17.04
CA ARG A 36 -13.24 -3.09 -17.62
C ARG A 36 -14.28 -3.21 -16.49
N PRO A 37 -15.50 -2.69 -16.65
CA PRO A 37 -16.52 -2.85 -15.63
C PRO A 37 -16.65 -4.33 -15.24
N GLY A 38 -16.33 -4.63 -13.98
CA GLY A 38 -16.39 -5.99 -13.40
C GLY A 38 -15.11 -6.82 -13.45
N GLY A 39 -13.94 -6.27 -13.81
CA GLY A 39 -12.68 -7.03 -13.84
C GLY A 39 -11.42 -6.19 -13.67
N LEU A 40 -10.30 -6.85 -13.39
CA LEU A 40 -8.98 -6.23 -13.34
C LEU A 40 -8.53 -5.78 -14.74
N ALA A 41 -7.63 -4.80 -14.78
CA ALA A 41 -7.05 -4.25 -16.01
C ALA A 41 -6.14 -5.25 -16.72
N LEU A 42 -5.43 -6.11 -15.98
CA LEU A 42 -4.52 -7.12 -16.48
C LEU A 42 -4.91 -8.49 -15.96
N ASP A 43 -4.92 -9.47 -16.85
CA ASP A 43 -5.06 -10.89 -16.52
C ASP A 43 -3.64 -11.47 -16.34
N LEU A 44 -3.27 -11.77 -15.09
CA LEU A 44 -1.94 -12.27 -14.75
C LEU A 44 -2.01 -13.79 -14.54
N PRO A 45 -1.02 -14.56 -15.04
CA PRO A 45 -1.01 -15.99 -14.83
C PRO A 45 -0.88 -16.33 -13.35
N ASP A 46 -1.44 -17.46 -12.94
CA ASP A 46 -1.25 -18.00 -11.59
C ASP A 46 0.24 -18.00 -11.24
N ARG A 47 0.54 -17.62 -9.99
CA ARG A 47 1.92 -17.66 -9.47
C ARG A 47 2.88 -16.76 -10.26
N PHE A 48 2.39 -15.75 -11.01
CA PHE A 48 3.19 -14.79 -11.79
C PHE A 48 4.41 -14.22 -11.02
N LEU A 49 4.25 -13.99 -9.72
CA LEU A 49 5.31 -13.43 -8.87
C LEU A 49 6.30 -14.47 -8.35
N ASP A 50 5.96 -15.76 -8.35
CA ASP A 50 6.77 -16.79 -7.69
C ASP A 50 8.10 -17.03 -8.43
N ASP A 51 8.15 -16.78 -9.74
CA ASP A 51 9.38 -16.87 -10.54
C ASP A 51 10.30 -15.65 -10.36
N ALA A 52 9.71 -14.51 -9.96
CA ALA A 52 10.42 -13.24 -9.88
C ALA A 52 10.92 -12.91 -8.47
N PHE A 53 10.14 -13.30 -7.46
CA PHE A 53 10.40 -13.00 -6.06
C PHE A 53 10.89 -14.26 -5.32
N ALA A 54 11.65 -14.06 -4.24
CA ALA A 54 12.13 -15.19 -3.45
C ALA A 54 10.96 -15.98 -2.83
N PRO A 55 11.15 -17.28 -2.51
CA PRO A 55 10.16 -18.04 -1.77
C PRO A 55 9.76 -17.32 -0.47
N GLY A 56 8.46 -17.17 -0.23
CA GLY A 56 7.92 -16.46 0.93
C GLY A 56 7.82 -14.93 0.79
N ALA A 57 8.36 -14.34 -0.28
CA ALA A 57 8.27 -12.89 -0.52
C ALA A 57 6.96 -12.47 -1.23
N VAL A 58 6.03 -13.40 -1.42
CA VAL A 58 4.69 -13.15 -2.01
C VAL A 58 3.64 -13.58 -0.99
N VAL A 59 2.87 -12.62 -0.52
CA VAL A 59 1.79 -12.80 0.45
C VAL A 59 0.48 -13.02 -0.27
N ARG A 60 -0.23 -14.08 0.10
CA ARG A 60 -1.57 -14.41 -0.35
C ARG A 60 -2.50 -14.42 0.85
N PHE A 61 -3.76 -14.10 0.60
CA PHE A 61 -4.78 -13.97 1.64
C PHE A 61 -5.84 -15.04 1.44
N GLU A 62 -6.44 -15.49 2.52
CA GLU A 62 -7.57 -16.40 2.53
C GLU A 62 -8.89 -15.63 2.63
N ASP A 63 -10.02 -16.28 2.33
CA ASP A 63 -11.32 -15.61 2.38
C ASP A 63 -11.68 -15.07 3.78
N VAL A 64 -11.11 -15.65 4.84
CA VAL A 64 -11.25 -15.21 6.24
C VAL A 64 -10.48 -13.91 6.53
N ASP A 65 -9.45 -13.61 5.76
CA ASP A 65 -8.64 -12.40 5.90
C ASP A 65 -9.31 -11.18 5.26
N PHE A 66 -10.34 -11.39 4.42
CA PHE A 66 -10.99 -10.31 3.71
C PHE A 66 -12.02 -9.58 4.56
N PRO A 67 -11.86 -8.27 4.80
CA PRO A 67 -12.89 -7.50 5.48
C PRO A 67 -14.16 -7.46 4.63
N SER A 68 -15.31 -7.31 5.28
CA SER A 68 -16.62 -7.29 4.61
C SER A 68 -16.74 -6.17 3.55
N VAL A 69 -16.01 -5.07 3.73
CA VAL A 69 -16.00 -3.93 2.81
C VAL A 69 -15.27 -4.22 1.49
N LEU A 70 -14.42 -5.27 1.44
CA LEU A 70 -13.80 -5.73 0.20
C LEU A 70 -14.85 -6.48 -0.63
N SER A 71 -15.80 -5.83 -1.27
CA SER A 71 -16.82 -6.53 -2.06
C SER A 71 -16.41 -6.79 -3.52
N HIS A 72 -15.29 -6.22 -3.97
CA HIS A 72 -14.83 -6.38 -5.35
C HIS A 72 -14.24 -7.79 -5.59
N GLU A 73 -15.05 -8.69 -6.13
CA GLU A 73 -14.68 -10.10 -6.37
C GLU A 73 -13.39 -10.29 -7.19
N PRO A 74 -13.12 -9.53 -8.27
CA PRO A 74 -11.86 -9.66 -8.99
C PRO A 74 -10.63 -9.38 -8.10
N THR A 75 -10.74 -8.45 -7.15
CA THR A 75 -9.65 -8.16 -6.21
C THR A 75 -9.48 -9.28 -5.19
N ARG A 76 -10.57 -9.85 -4.65
CA ARG A 76 -10.50 -11.02 -3.76
C ARG A 76 -9.79 -12.19 -4.42
N ARG A 77 -10.19 -12.50 -5.67
CA ARG A 77 -9.55 -13.55 -6.47
C ARG A 77 -8.07 -13.29 -6.68
N PHE A 78 -7.69 -12.06 -7.03
CA PHE A 78 -6.30 -11.67 -7.20
C PHE A 78 -5.46 -11.91 -5.94
N LEU A 79 -5.96 -11.50 -4.77
CA LEU A 79 -5.25 -11.64 -3.50
C LEU A 79 -5.09 -13.11 -3.06
N ARG A 80 -6.03 -13.99 -3.42
CA ARG A 80 -5.94 -15.44 -3.17
C ARG A 80 -4.97 -16.13 -4.12
N GLU A 81 -5.13 -15.92 -5.42
CA GLU A 81 -4.44 -16.71 -6.45
C GLU A 81 -3.04 -16.15 -6.74
N ILE A 82 -2.92 -14.84 -6.90
CA ILE A 82 -1.69 -14.15 -7.30
C ILE A 82 -0.93 -13.62 -6.08
N GLY A 83 -1.63 -12.91 -5.20
CA GLY A 83 -1.05 -12.26 -4.02
C GLY A 83 -0.35 -10.93 -4.34
N LEU A 84 0.35 -10.41 -3.34
CA LEU A 84 1.16 -9.19 -3.42
C LEU A 84 2.60 -9.48 -2.96
N PRO A 85 3.62 -8.82 -3.53
CA PRO A 85 4.96 -8.90 -2.96
C PRO A 85 4.96 -8.29 -1.55
N GLU A 86 5.70 -8.89 -0.62
CA GLU A 86 5.80 -8.36 0.75
C GLU A 86 6.49 -6.99 0.77
N ARG A 87 7.57 -6.84 -0.01
CA ARG A 87 8.34 -5.60 -0.13
C ARG A 87 8.90 -5.46 -1.54
N GLU A 88 8.76 -4.27 -2.15
CA GLU A 88 9.48 -3.89 -3.37
C GLU A 88 9.45 -2.37 -3.60
N TYR A 89 10.54 -1.78 -4.08
CA TYR A 89 10.59 -0.37 -4.54
C TYR A 89 9.89 0.65 -3.61
N GLY A 90 10.15 0.58 -2.30
CA GLY A 90 9.53 1.48 -1.32
C GLY A 90 8.11 1.10 -0.92
N PHE A 91 7.48 0.17 -1.64
CA PHE A 91 6.31 -0.54 -1.17
C PHE A 91 6.69 -1.57 -0.10
N GLU A 92 5.97 -1.52 1.01
CA GLU A 92 5.99 -2.49 2.09
C GLU A 92 4.54 -2.81 2.45
N LEU A 93 4.18 -4.09 2.28
CA LEU A 93 2.88 -4.63 2.65
C LEU A 93 2.79 -4.73 4.18
N ASP A 94 1.66 -4.31 4.73
CA ASP A 94 1.36 -4.53 6.14
C ASP A 94 0.88 -5.98 6.33
N THR A 95 1.57 -6.70 7.22
CA THR A 95 1.28 -8.09 7.56
C THR A 95 1.00 -8.30 9.04
N GLU A 96 0.99 -7.23 9.85
CA GLU A 96 0.66 -7.33 11.28
C GLU A 96 -0.83 -7.60 11.49
N ILE A 97 -1.66 -6.88 10.73
CA ILE A 97 -3.10 -7.04 10.72
C ILE A 97 -3.51 -7.31 9.26
N PRO A 98 -4.26 -8.38 8.99
CA PRO A 98 -4.70 -8.68 7.64
C PRO A 98 -5.71 -7.63 7.16
N LEU A 99 -5.29 -6.83 6.17
CA LEU A 99 -6.14 -5.93 5.39
C LEU A 99 -7.11 -5.06 6.22
N PRO A 100 -6.65 -4.35 7.27
CA PRO A 100 -7.52 -3.49 8.04
C PRO A 100 -8.05 -2.35 7.16
N THR A 101 -9.27 -1.91 7.47
CA THR A 101 -9.74 -0.61 6.99
C THR A 101 -8.85 0.51 7.52
N LEU A 102 -8.86 1.66 6.85
CA LEU A 102 -8.06 2.81 7.26
C LEU A 102 -8.49 3.32 8.64
N THR A 103 -9.77 3.16 8.97
CA THR A 103 -10.32 3.44 10.31
C THR A 103 -9.75 2.47 11.34
N GLU A 104 -9.87 1.15 11.13
CA GLU A 104 -9.34 0.14 12.06
C GLU A 104 -7.83 0.28 12.28
N HIS A 105 -7.07 0.57 11.21
CA HIS A 105 -5.64 0.83 11.33
C HIS A 105 -5.34 2.08 12.16
N ALA A 106 -6.10 3.16 11.98
CA ALA A 106 -5.92 4.37 12.78
C ALA A 106 -6.23 4.13 14.27
N GLU A 107 -7.27 3.37 14.56
CA GLU A 107 -7.63 2.97 15.93
C GLU A 107 -6.53 2.10 16.57
N TYR A 108 -5.94 1.18 15.80
CA TYR A 108 -4.81 0.36 16.25
C TYR A 108 -3.57 1.21 16.57
N GLU A 109 -3.20 2.16 15.69
CA GLU A 109 -2.09 3.09 15.91
C GLU A 109 -2.31 3.97 17.14
N GLU A 110 -3.54 4.47 17.36
CA GLU A 110 -3.89 5.26 18.54
C GLU A 110 -3.76 4.43 19.83
N LEU A 111 -4.15 3.15 19.80
CA LEU A 111 -3.99 2.24 20.92
C LEU A 111 -2.51 1.98 21.25
N LEU A 112 -1.64 1.86 20.23
CA LEU A 112 -0.20 1.69 20.41
C LEU A 112 0.49 2.96 20.92
N ALA A 113 0.10 4.13 20.41
CA ALA A 113 0.73 5.41 20.76
C ALA A 113 0.29 5.94 22.14
N GLY A 114 -0.89 5.52 22.62
CA GLY A 114 -1.46 5.99 23.88
C GLY A 114 -1.86 7.48 23.84
N GLN A 115 -2.05 8.08 25.02
CA GLN A 115 -2.65 9.42 25.19
C GLN A 115 -1.82 10.60 24.64
N ALA A 116 -0.65 10.35 24.05
CA ALA A 116 0.30 11.38 23.63
C ALA A 116 0.22 11.74 22.13
N CYS A 117 -0.58 11.01 21.34
CA CYS A 117 -0.72 11.25 19.90
C CYS A 117 -2.02 11.99 19.58
N GLU A 118 -1.92 12.98 18.70
CA GLU A 118 -3.09 13.66 18.14
C GLU A 118 -3.83 12.70 17.17
N PRO A 119 -5.16 12.63 17.22
CA PRO A 119 -5.94 11.76 16.36
C PRO A 119 -5.68 12.02 14.88
N ARG A 120 -5.57 10.95 14.10
CA ARG A 120 -5.30 11.07 12.66
C ARG A 120 -6.56 11.57 11.96
N ARG A 121 -6.47 12.70 11.24
CA ARG A 121 -7.60 13.17 10.41
C ARG A 121 -7.78 12.26 9.20
N LEU A 122 -8.81 11.41 9.25
CA LEU A 122 -9.13 10.46 8.20
C LEU A 122 -10.00 11.05 7.09
N PRO A 123 -9.91 10.53 5.85
CA PRO A 123 -10.86 10.83 4.78
C PRO A 123 -12.27 10.35 5.14
N ARG A 124 -13.30 10.97 4.55
CA ARG A 124 -14.69 10.55 4.74
C ARG A 124 -14.98 9.09 4.34
N ALA A 125 -14.16 8.53 3.46
CA ALA A 125 -14.32 7.17 2.96
C ALA A 125 -13.47 6.14 3.72
N ALA A 126 -12.86 6.49 4.85
CA ALA A 126 -11.90 5.62 5.55
C ALA A 126 -12.42 4.20 5.85
N ASP A 127 -13.70 4.06 6.20
CA ASP A 127 -14.29 2.76 6.54
C ASP A 127 -14.36 1.77 5.37
N ARG A 128 -14.29 2.25 4.12
CA ARG A 128 -14.27 1.39 2.92
C ARG A 128 -12.90 1.29 2.26
N LEU A 129 -11.93 2.06 2.76
CA LEU A 129 -10.57 2.08 2.25
C LEU A 129 -9.75 1.10 3.07
N ILE A 130 -9.23 0.07 2.43
CA ILE A 130 -8.40 -0.95 3.05
C ILE A 130 -6.95 -0.50 2.94
N ARG A 131 -6.22 -0.49 4.06
CA ARG A 131 -4.80 -0.16 4.04
C ARG A 131 -4.01 -1.42 3.71
N LEU A 132 -3.29 -1.36 2.59
CA LEU A 132 -2.39 -2.44 2.16
C LEU A 132 -1.02 -2.33 2.80
N GLY A 133 -0.56 -1.10 3.08
CA GLY A 133 0.79 -0.85 3.57
C GLY A 133 1.24 0.56 3.22
N SER A 134 2.53 0.75 2.95
CA SER A 134 3.10 2.06 2.59
C SER A 134 3.94 1.98 1.32
N VAL A 135 4.00 3.06 0.54
CA VAL A 135 4.85 3.17 -0.68
C VAL A 135 6.01 4.14 -0.50
N LEU A 136 5.91 5.03 0.49
CA LEU A 136 6.90 6.02 0.88
C LEU A 136 6.70 6.32 2.37
N PRO A 137 7.72 6.83 3.09
CA PRO A 137 7.57 7.21 4.50
C PRO A 137 6.39 8.17 4.69
N GLY A 138 5.39 7.73 5.47
CA GLY A 138 4.16 8.47 5.74
C GLY A 138 3.16 8.56 4.58
N THR A 139 3.26 7.70 3.56
CA THR A 139 2.24 7.57 2.51
C THR A 139 1.67 6.16 2.51
N ASP A 140 0.40 6.06 2.90
CA ASP A 140 -0.34 4.80 2.89
C ASP A 140 -0.76 4.46 1.46
N LEU A 141 -0.66 3.16 1.16
CA LEU A 141 -1.25 2.57 -0.01
C LEU A 141 -2.62 1.99 0.39
N LEU A 142 -3.66 2.46 -0.29
CA LEU A 142 -5.04 2.12 0.01
C LEU A 142 -5.68 1.39 -1.16
N LEU A 143 -6.68 0.58 -0.85
CA LEU A 143 -7.55 -0.11 -1.78
C LEU A 143 -9.01 0.30 -1.49
N ASP A 144 -9.74 0.79 -2.49
CA ASP A 144 -11.19 1.00 -2.35
C ASP A 144 -11.89 -0.36 -2.48
N GLY A 145 -12.43 -0.88 -1.36
CA GLY A 145 -12.97 -2.23 -1.27
C GLY A 145 -14.09 -2.54 -2.29
N PRO A 146 -15.05 -1.62 -2.51
CA PRO A 146 -16.07 -1.77 -3.53
C PRO A 146 -15.59 -1.77 -4.99
N THR A 147 -14.57 -0.97 -5.35
CA THR A 147 -14.17 -0.79 -6.75
C THR A 147 -12.90 -1.51 -7.14
N GLY A 148 -12.07 -1.90 -6.18
CA GLY A 148 -10.73 -2.44 -6.41
C GLY A 148 -9.67 -1.41 -6.81
N GLU A 149 -10.00 -0.11 -6.80
CA GLU A 149 -9.07 0.96 -7.16
C GLU A 149 -7.97 1.13 -6.10
N VAL A 150 -6.72 1.35 -6.55
CA VAL A 150 -5.59 1.56 -5.64
C VAL A 150 -5.29 3.05 -5.56
N LEU A 151 -5.25 3.56 -4.35
CA LEU A 151 -5.07 4.96 -4.02
C LEU A 151 -3.81 5.15 -3.18
N CYS A 152 -3.26 6.35 -3.19
CA CYS A 152 -2.27 6.79 -2.23
C CYS A 152 -2.85 7.89 -1.34
N TRP A 153 -2.46 7.88 -0.07
CA TRP A 153 -2.94 8.85 0.89
C TRP A 153 -1.89 9.19 1.94
N ARG A 154 -1.93 10.43 2.42
CA ARG A 154 -1.08 10.90 3.50
C ARG A 154 -1.91 11.82 4.40
N ALA A 155 -1.90 11.55 5.70
CA ALA A 155 -2.54 12.47 6.64
C ALA A 155 -1.87 13.87 6.63
N PRO A 156 -2.65 14.95 6.84
CA PRO A 156 -4.09 14.99 7.09
C PRO A 156 -4.91 15.30 5.80
N ASP A 157 -4.46 14.85 4.63
CA ASP A 157 -5.16 15.13 3.37
C ASP A 157 -6.62 14.63 3.44
N PRO A 158 -7.64 15.45 3.13
CA PRO A 158 -9.02 14.99 3.15
C PRO A 158 -9.34 13.96 2.05
N THR A 159 -8.52 13.84 1.01
CA THR A 159 -8.84 13.06 -0.20
C THR A 159 -7.69 12.14 -0.60
N PRO A 160 -7.91 10.81 -0.66
CA PRO A 160 -6.99 9.88 -1.31
C PRO A 160 -6.90 10.15 -2.82
N HIS A 161 -5.73 9.92 -3.39
CA HIS A 161 -5.48 10.17 -4.81
C HIS A 161 -5.27 8.85 -5.56
N PRO A 162 -5.84 8.67 -6.76
CA PRO A 162 -5.59 7.47 -7.56
C PRO A 162 -4.11 7.22 -7.83
N LEU A 163 -3.67 5.98 -7.62
CA LEU A 163 -2.32 5.52 -7.96
C LEU A 163 -2.38 4.59 -9.18
N THR A 164 -3.03 3.44 -9.06
CA THR A 164 -3.26 2.50 -10.17
C THR A 164 -4.75 2.21 -10.33
N ALA A 165 -5.15 1.77 -11.52
CA ALA A 165 -6.51 1.30 -11.74
C ALA A 165 -6.92 0.16 -10.79
N ASP A 166 -6.01 -0.77 -10.48
CA ASP A 166 -6.24 -1.92 -9.60
C ASP A 166 -4.93 -2.63 -9.22
N LEU A 167 -5.03 -3.68 -8.40
CA LEU A 167 -3.89 -4.48 -7.95
C LEU A 167 -3.11 -5.17 -9.08
N SER A 168 -3.74 -5.52 -10.20
CA SER A 168 -3.02 -6.14 -11.31
C SER A 168 -2.00 -5.18 -11.93
N THR A 169 -2.40 -3.91 -12.06
CA THR A 169 -1.53 -2.84 -12.55
C THR A 169 -0.42 -2.51 -11.54
N LEU A 170 -0.76 -2.46 -10.25
CA LEU A 170 0.23 -2.28 -9.18
C LEU A 170 1.30 -3.37 -9.23
N THR A 171 0.87 -4.63 -9.26
CA THR A 171 1.75 -5.80 -9.22
C THR A 171 2.70 -5.86 -10.41
N VAL A 172 2.21 -5.60 -11.63
CA VAL A 172 3.08 -5.53 -12.82
C VAL A 172 4.08 -4.37 -12.70
N THR A 173 3.66 -3.23 -12.15
CA THR A 173 4.58 -2.10 -11.94
C THR A 173 5.70 -2.47 -10.97
N LEU A 174 5.37 -3.09 -9.83
CA LEU A 174 6.36 -3.57 -8.86
C LEU A 174 7.29 -4.63 -9.47
N TRP A 175 6.76 -5.57 -10.25
CA TRP A 175 7.55 -6.58 -10.94
C TRP A 175 8.53 -5.99 -11.96
N LEU A 176 8.11 -4.99 -12.75
CA LEU A 176 9.00 -4.31 -13.69
C LEU A 176 10.15 -3.59 -12.96
N LEU A 177 9.83 -2.88 -11.88
CA LEU A 177 10.82 -2.18 -11.05
C LEU A 177 11.81 -3.15 -10.39
N HIS A 178 11.32 -4.30 -9.91
CA HIS A 178 12.14 -5.37 -9.38
C HIS A 178 13.14 -5.89 -10.43
N ARG A 179 12.65 -6.17 -11.65
CA ARG A 179 13.47 -6.67 -12.74
C ARG A 179 14.55 -5.67 -13.17
N GLU A 180 14.21 -4.39 -13.29
CA GLU A 180 15.17 -3.33 -13.61
C GLU A 180 16.32 -3.29 -12.60
N ARG A 181 16.01 -3.31 -11.29
CA ARG A 181 17.03 -3.35 -10.22
C ARG A 181 17.94 -4.56 -10.29
N ARG A 182 17.36 -5.75 -10.50
CA ARG A 182 18.14 -6.98 -10.66
C ARG A 182 19.08 -6.89 -11.86
N THR A 183 18.61 -6.37 -12.99
CA THR A 183 19.47 -6.20 -14.17
C THR A 183 20.55 -5.15 -13.98
N ALA A 184 20.28 -4.07 -13.25
CA ALA A 184 21.28 -3.06 -12.91
C ALA A 184 22.36 -3.64 -11.96
N ALA A 185 21.95 -4.42 -10.96
CA ALA A 185 22.87 -5.09 -10.03
C ALA A 185 23.78 -6.13 -10.71
N LEU A 186 23.32 -6.76 -11.80
CA LEU A 186 24.13 -7.71 -12.58
C LEU A 186 25.11 -7.02 -13.55
N ARG A 187 24.99 -5.70 -13.74
CA ARG A 187 25.82 -4.91 -14.67
C ARG A 187 26.86 -4.04 -13.97
N GLY A 188 26.82 -3.94 -12.64
CA GLY A 188 27.79 -3.21 -11.81
C GLY A 188 28.70 -4.17 -11.08
#